data_AF-A0A963THT7-F1
#
_entry.id   AF-A0A963THT7-F1
#
_cell.length_a   1.000
_cell.length_b   1.000
_cell.length_c   1.000
_cell.angle_alpha   90.00
_cell.angle_beta   90.00
_cell.angle_gamma   90.00
#
_symmetry.space_group_name_H-M   'P 1'
#
loop_
_entity.id
_entity.type
_entity.pdbx_description
1 polymer ?
#
loop_
_entity_poly.entity_id
_entity_poly.type
_entity_poly.pdbx_seq_one_letter_code
_entity_poly.pdbx_strand_id
1 'polypeptide(L)'
;WKFFGNLLDAGRATLCGEESFGAGSDHVREKDGLWAVLLWLNILAVRGEGVAAILDDHWRRFGRTWYSRHDYEALPQEVADAVIAGLRGQLATLRGHKTAGLTVTAADDFSYVDPVDGSVSMGQGLRVCLSGEARFVLRLSGTGTEGATLRLYLERHDTSAGGDVQTALSSVAAAAEEIAGIRRITGRPAPDVVT
;
A
#
# COMPACT_ATOMS: atom_id res chain seq x y z
N TRP A 1 13.74 1.10 -1.54
CA TRP A 1 14.95 0.63 -0.80
C TRP A 1 15.96 1.70 -0.38
N LYS A 2 16.27 2.73 -1.20
CA LYS A 2 17.19 3.84 -0.83
C LYS A 2 16.98 4.38 0.60
N PHE A 3 15.73 4.68 0.97
CA PHE A 3 15.38 5.21 2.30
C PHE A 3 15.75 4.26 3.44
N PHE A 4 15.63 2.94 3.23
CA PHE A 4 16.06 1.98 4.25
C PHE A 4 17.57 1.99 4.41
N GLY A 5 18.35 2.12 3.32
CA GLY A 5 19.82 2.20 3.39
C GLY A 5 20.30 3.21 4.43
N ASN A 6 19.78 4.44 4.35
CA ASN A 6 20.07 5.50 5.33
C ASN A 6 19.74 5.08 6.78
N LEU A 7 18.55 4.51 7.00
CA LEU A 7 18.10 4.08 8.33
C LEU A 7 18.92 2.91 8.88
N LEU A 8 19.30 1.95 8.03
CA LEU A 8 20.14 0.80 8.39
C LEU A 8 21.57 1.26 8.73
N ASP A 9 22.15 2.18 7.94
CA ASP A 9 23.48 2.76 8.21
C ASP A 9 23.53 3.55 9.51
N ALA A 10 22.44 4.28 9.82
CA ALA A 10 22.32 5.03 11.07
C ALA A 10 21.91 4.16 12.28
N GLY A 11 21.75 2.85 12.12
CA GLY A 11 21.31 1.94 13.19
C GLY A 11 19.89 2.22 13.70
N ARG A 12 19.05 2.89 12.89
CA ARG A 12 17.66 3.26 13.25
C ARG A 12 16.63 2.19 12.88
N ALA A 13 17.03 1.22 12.06
CA ALA A 13 16.23 0.06 11.70
C ALA A 13 17.14 -1.16 11.57
N THR A 14 16.58 -2.34 11.81
CA THR A 14 17.26 -3.63 11.60
C THR A 14 16.46 -4.58 10.72
N LEU A 15 15.18 -4.29 10.43
CA LEU A 15 14.29 -5.08 9.59
C LEU A 15 13.49 -4.12 8.71
N CYS A 16 13.35 -4.42 7.41
CA CYS A 16 12.59 -3.61 6.48
C CYS A 16 11.89 -4.46 5.42
N GLY A 17 10.79 -3.93 4.87
CA GLY A 17 9.93 -4.61 3.90
C GLY A 17 9.26 -3.64 2.94
N GLU A 18 8.99 -4.10 1.72
CA GLU A 18 8.16 -3.45 0.71
C GLU A 18 7.08 -4.44 0.24
N GLU A 19 5.90 -3.92 -0.06
CA GLU A 19 4.73 -4.67 -0.51
C GLU A 19 4.94 -5.40 -1.85
N SER A 20 5.97 -5.00 -2.59
CA SER A 20 6.46 -5.64 -3.81
C SER A 20 7.29 -6.89 -3.54
N PHE A 21 6.89 -7.70 -2.55
CA PHE A 21 7.54 -8.97 -2.16
C PHE A 21 9.02 -8.82 -1.76
N GLY A 22 9.40 -7.63 -1.27
CA GLY A 22 10.77 -7.35 -0.85
C GLY A 22 10.90 -7.34 0.66
N ALA A 23 11.87 -8.07 1.21
CA ALA A 23 12.24 -8.00 2.63
C ALA A 23 13.77 -8.02 2.78
N GLY A 24 14.27 -7.47 3.88
CA GLY A 24 15.69 -7.46 4.21
C GLY A 24 15.96 -6.98 5.64
N SER A 25 17.22 -7.07 6.05
CA SER A 25 17.72 -6.55 7.32
C SER A 25 18.99 -5.72 7.12
N ASP A 26 19.59 -5.24 8.20
CA ASP A 26 20.87 -4.52 8.22
C ASP A 26 22.10 -5.36 7.79
N HIS A 27 21.93 -6.66 7.52
CA HIS A 27 23.00 -7.54 7.05
C HIS A 27 23.57 -7.15 5.68
N VAL A 28 22.74 -6.57 4.81
CA VAL A 28 23.12 -6.00 3.50
C VAL A 28 22.34 -4.71 3.25
N ARG A 29 22.62 -4.02 2.14
CA ARG A 29 21.91 -2.79 1.71
C ARG A 29 20.96 -3.02 0.54
N GLU A 30 20.44 -4.24 0.43
CA GLU A 30 19.53 -4.66 -0.62
C GLU A 30 18.41 -5.55 -0.09
N LYS A 31 17.41 -5.82 -0.93
CA LYS A 31 16.43 -6.87 -0.65
C LYS A 31 17.13 -8.23 -0.78
N ASP A 32 16.79 -9.17 0.09
CA ASP A 32 17.34 -10.52 0.00
C ASP A 32 16.22 -11.56 0.16
N GLY A 33 15.82 -12.15 -0.97
CA GLY A 33 14.78 -13.17 -1.01
C GLY A 33 15.20 -14.49 -0.37
N LEU A 34 16.46 -14.89 -0.51
CA LEU A 34 16.96 -16.13 0.11
C LEU A 34 17.04 -15.96 1.62
N TRP A 35 17.50 -14.80 2.08
CA TRP A 35 17.48 -14.44 3.49
C TRP A 35 16.05 -14.47 4.05
N ALA A 36 15.04 -13.94 3.34
CA ALA A 36 13.65 -13.98 3.79
C ALA A 36 13.11 -15.43 3.89
N VAL A 37 13.50 -16.31 2.96
CA VAL A 37 13.20 -17.75 3.02
C VAL A 37 13.84 -18.38 4.25
N LEU A 38 15.13 -18.15 4.49
CA LEU A 38 15.85 -18.69 5.63
C LEU A 38 15.30 -18.17 6.97
N LEU A 39 14.89 -16.90 7.02
CA LEU A 39 14.20 -16.32 8.17
C LEU A 39 12.91 -17.07 8.48
N TRP A 40 12.07 -17.35 7.46
CA TRP A 40 10.85 -18.13 7.64
C TRP A 40 11.13 -19.57 8.05
N LEU A 41 12.12 -20.23 7.44
CA LEU A 41 12.51 -21.59 7.84
C LEU A 41 12.97 -21.64 9.31
N ASN A 42 13.68 -20.63 9.78
CA ASN A 42 14.06 -20.52 11.18
C ASN A 42 12.83 -20.32 12.10
N ILE A 43 11.88 -19.46 11.72
CA ILE A 43 10.62 -19.28 12.48
C ILE A 43 9.86 -20.61 12.57
N LEU A 44 9.73 -21.33 11.45
CA LEU A 44 9.05 -22.62 11.40
C LEU A 44 9.75 -23.66 12.28
N ALA A 45 11.09 -23.75 12.20
CA ALA A 45 11.87 -24.69 12.99
C ALA A 45 11.76 -24.43 14.50
N VAL A 46 11.75 -23.17 14.93
CA VAL A 46 11.63 -22.80 16.35
C VAL A 46 10.20 -22.98 16.87
N ARG A 47 9.18 -22.64 16.07
CA ARG A 47 7.77 -22.76 16.49
C ARG A 47 7.22 -24.18 16.41
N GLY A 48 7.72 -25.01 15.50
CA GLY A 48 7.17 -26.35 15.26
C GLY A 48 5.76 -26.35 14.68
N GLU A 49 5.34 -25.24 14.06
CA GLU A 49 4.00 -25.02 13.52
C GLU A 49 4.08 -24.79 12.00
N GLY A 50 2.98 -25.04 11.28
CA GLY A 50 2.87 -24.67 9.87
C GLY A 50 2.61 -23.17 9.68
N VAL A 51 2.96 -22.63 8.50
CA VAL A 51 2.81 -21.20 8.17
C VAL A 51 1.41 -20.65 8.47
N ALA A 52 0.36 -21.40 8.10
CA ALA A 52 -1.02 -20.97 8.34
C ALA A 52 -1.33 -20.79 9.82
N ALA A 53 -0.90 -21.72 10.68
CA ALA A 53 -1.11 -21.62 12.13
C ALA A 53 -0.35 -20.44 12.74
N ILE A 54 0.85 -20.16 12.25
CA ILE A 54 1.65 -19.01 12.68
C ILE A 54 0.97 -17.69 12.29
N LEU A 55 0.43 -17.60 11.08
CA LEU A 55 -0.31 -16.43 10.62
C LEU A 55 -1.62 -16.25 11.39
N ASP A 56 -2.37 -17.33 11.64
CA ASP A 56 -3.60 -17.28 12.43
C ASP A 56 -3.33 -16.83 13.87
N ASP A 57 -2.24 -17.31 14.49
CA ASP A 57 -1.78 -16.84 15.81
C ASP A 57 -1.39 -15.36 15.77
N HIS A 58 -0.64 -14.94 14.73
CA HIS A 58 -0.25 -13.54 14.54
C HIS A 58 -1.47 -12.63 14.40
N TRP A 59 -2.44 -12.99 13.56
CA TRP A 59 -3.66 -12.21 13.38
C TRP A 59 -4.55 -12.20 14.62
N ARG A 60 -4.59 -13.30 15.38
CA ARG A 60 -5.32 -13.32 16.66
C ARG A 60 -4.70 -12.36 17.68
N ARG A 61 -3.36 -12.23 17.66
CA ARG A 61 -2.63 -11.38 18.60
C ARG A 61 -2.65 -9.90 18.22
N PHE A 62 -2.51 -9.59 16.93
CA PHE A 62 -2.29 -8.23 16.45
C PHE A 62 -3.43 -7.66 15.61
N GLY A 63 -4.47 -8.45 15.32
CA GLY A 63 -5.44 -8.15 14.28
C GLY A 63 -4.91 -8.48 12.89
N ARG A 64 -5.78 -8.39 11.89
CA ARG A 64 -5.46 -8.62 10.48
C ARG A 64 -5.53 -7.31 9.72
N THR A 65 -4.44 -7.00 9.02
CA THR A 65 -4.43 -5.96 8.00
C THR A 65 -4.72 -6.62 6.65
N TRP A 66 -5.95 -6.44 6.17
CA TRP A 66 -6.36 -6.77 4.82
C TRP A 66 -5.65 -5.84 3.84
N TYR A 67 -5.10 -6.39 2.77
CA TYR A 67 -4.34 -5.65 1.78
C TYR A 67 -4.59 -6.20 0.38
N SER A 68 -4.77 -5.31 -0.59
CA SER A 68 -4.85 -5.62 -2.03
C SER A 68 -4.24 -4.47 -2.83
N ARG A 69 -3.54 -4.76 -3.92
CA ARG A 69 -3.06 -3.75 -4.87
C ARG A 69 -3.66 -3.98 -6.25
N HIS A 70 -4.25 -2.95 -6.82
CA HIS A 70 -4.85 -2.92 -8.14
C HIS A 70 -3.98 -2.08 -9.06
N ASP A 71 -3.39 -2.69 -10.08
CA ASP A 71 -2.54 -2.01 -11.06
C ASP A 71 -3.32 -1.83 -12.37
N TYR A 72 -3.42 -0.58 -12.85
CA TYR A 72 -3.95 -0.22 -14.15
C TYR A 72 -2.78 0.16 -15.05
N GLU A 73 -2.45 -0.72 -15.98
CA GLU A 73 -1.22 -0.69 -16.76
C GLU A 73 -1.43 -0.01 -18.12
N ALA A 74 -0.33 0.49 -18.69
CA ALA A 74 -0.29 1.09 -20.02
C ALA A 74 -1.39 2.15 -20.25
N LEU A 75 -1.67 2.99 -19.24
CA LEU A 75 -2.57 4.12 -19.40
C LEU A 75 -1.86 5.23 -20.20
N PRO A 76 -2.58 5.97 -21.07
CA PRO A 76 -2.07 7.22 -21.60
C PRO A 76 -1.68 8.15 -20.44
N GLN A 77 -0.52 8.80 -20.56
CA GLN A 77 0.07 9.61 -19.47
C GLN A 77 -0.91 10.69 -19.02
N GLU A 78 -1.53 11.39 -19.96
CA GLU A 78 -2.51 12.44 -19.72
C GLU A 78 -3.76 11.95 -18.98
N VAL A 79 -4.17 10.69 -19.23
CA VAL A 79 -5.32 10.08 -18.55
C VAL A 79 -4.95 9.74 -17.10
N ALA A 80 -3.77 9.15 -16.89
CA ALA A 80 -3.32 8.81 -15.55
C ALA A 80 -3.05 10.07 -14.69
N ASP A 81 -2.48 11.10 -15.30
CA ASP A 81 -2.28 12.41 -14.66
C ASP A 81 -3.62 13.07 -14.31
N ALA A 82 -4.65 12.94 -15.16
CA ALA A 82 -5.98 13.45 -14.86
C ALA A 82 -6.60 12.79 -13.62
N VAL A 83 -6.41 11.48 -13.42
CA VAL A 83 -6.87 10.79 -12.18
C VAL A 83 -6.15 11.37 -10.96
N ILE A 84 -4.82 11.46 -11.02
CA ILE A 84 -4.00 11.96 -9.91
C ILE A 84 -4.33 13.42 -9.59
N ALA A 85 -4.43 14.28 -10.61
CA ALA A 85 -4.78 15.68 -10.44
C ALA A 85 -6.20 15.84 -9.87
N GLY A 86 -7.15 15.03 -10.33
CA GLY A 86 -8.53 15.03 -9.83
C GLY A 86 -8.61 14.69 -8.35
N LEU A 87 -7.91 13.64 -7.90
CA LEU A 87 -7.84 13.30 -6.47
C LEU A 87 -7.08 14.36 -5.67
N ARG A 88 -5.94 14.84 -6.17
CA ARG A 88 -5.12 15.85 -5.49
C ARG A 88 -5.90 17.15 -5.25
N GLY A 89 -6.72 17.59 -6.23
CA GLY A 89 -7.48 18.83 -6.16
C GLY A 89 -8.58 18.86 -5.09
N GLN A 90 -9.01 17.71 -4.59
CA GLN A 90 -10.05 17.60 -3.57
C GLN A 90 -9.54 17.21 -2.17
N LEU A 91 -8.26 16.85 -2.00
CA LEU A 91 -7.72 16.36 -0.72
C LEU A 91 -8.09 17.25 0.48
N ALA A 92 -7.98 18.57 0.31
CA ALA A 92 -8.25 19.56 1.36
C ALA A 92 -9.71 19.58 1.85
N THR A 93 -10.66 19.12 1.02
CA THR A 93 -12.10 19.16 1.31
C THR A 93 -12.69 17.78 1.61
N LEU A 94 -11.91 16.70 1.46
CA LEU A 94 -12.40 15.34 1.64
C LEU A 94 -12.72 14.97 3.09
N ARG A 95 -12.05 15.56 4.09
CA ARG A 95 -12.28 15.19 5.49
C ARG A 95 -13.75 15.38 5.89
N GLY A 96 -14.36 14.32 6.42
CA GLY A 96 -15.78 14.29 6.79
C GLY A 96 -16.72 13.85 5.66
N HIS A 97 -16.23 13.72 4.42
CA HIS A 97 -17.00 13.17 3.32
C HIS A 97 -17.37 11.71 3.60
N LYS A 98 -18.60 11.32 3.27
CA LYS A 98 -19.12 9.96 3.45
C LYS A 98 -19.27 9.28 2.10
N THR A 99 -18.72 8.08 1.97
CA THR A 99 -18.68 7.30 0.71
C THR A 99 -18.68 5.81 1.03
N ALA A 100 -19.42 5.00 0.27
CA ALA A 100 -19.48 3.53 0.45
C ALA A 100 -19.67 3.04 1.91
N GLY A 101 -20.43 3.77 2.73
CA GLY A 101 -20.66 3.46 4.15
C GLY A 101 -19.49 3.82 5.10
N LEU A 102 -18.44 4.48 4.58
CA LEU A 102 -17.27 4.93 5.30
C LEU A 102 -17.23 6.47 5.37
N THR A 103 -16.46 7.01 6.31
CA THR A 103 -16.19 8.46 6.42
C THR A 103 -14.71 8.72 6.23
N VAL A 104 -14.34 9.70 5.40
CA VAL A 104 -12.93 10.13 5.26
C VAL A 104 -12.48 10.82 6.53
N THR A 105 -11.44 10.30 7.18
CA THR A 105 -10.87 10.82 8.43
C THR A 105 -9.67 11.73 8.19
N ALA A 106 -8.90 11.46 7.14
CA ALA A 106 -7.77 12.28 6.69
C ALA A 106 -7.50 12.04 5.19
N ALA A 107 -6.92 13.03 4.51
CA ALA A 107 -6.46 12.89 3.14
C ALA A 107 -5.25 13.81 2.90
N ASP A 108 -4.18 13.29 2.29
CA ASP A 108 -2.95 14.04 2.04
C ASP A 108 -2.15 13.53 0.83
N ASP A 109 -1.21 14.34 0.34
CA ASP A 109 -0.18 13.92 -0.61
C ASP A 109 1.11 13.64 0.16
N PHE A 110 1.49 12.38 0.24
CA PHE A 110 2.52 11.91 1.15
C PHE A 110 3.89 12.55 0.84
N SER A 111 4.52 13.07 1.89
CA SER A 111 5.91 13.49 1.88
C SER A 111 6.70 12.79 2.97
N TYR A 112 7.97 12.51 2.71
CA TYR A 112 8.90 11.91 3.64
C TYR A 112 10.11 12.82 3.83
N VAL A 113 10.46 13.10 5.09
CA VAL A 113 11.70 13.78 5.47
C VAL A 113 12.61 12.72 6.08
N ASP A 114 13.75 12.48 5.44
CA ASP A 114 14.71 11.49 5.92
C ASP A 114 15.36 11.96 7.23
N PRO A 115 15.29 11.18 8.32
CA PRO A 115 15.77 11.61 9.63
C PRO A 115 17.29 11.49 9.79
N VAL A 116 18.00 10.98 8.79
CA VAL A 116 19.45 10.81 8.78
C VAL A 116 20.11 11.92 7.99
N ASP A 117 19.66 12.17 6.75
CA ASP A 117 20.26 13.16 5.87
C ASP A 117 19.43 14.46 5.69
N GLY A 118 18.20 14.50 6.21
CA GLY A 118 17.30 15.66 6.12
C GLY A 118 16.68 15.88 4.75
N SER A 119 16.92 14.98 3.78
CA SER A 119 16.35 15.10 2.44
C SER A 119 14.82 14.98 2.47
N VAL A 120 14.16 15.73 1.58
CA VAL A 120 12.69 15.78 1.51
C VAL A 120 12.23 15.18 0.18
N SER A 121 11.39 14.15 0.25
CA SER A 121 10.71 13.54 -0.89
C SER A 121 9.23 13.87 -0.83
N MET A 122 8.74 14.67 -1.78
CA MET A 122 7.32 15.05 -1.89
C MET A 122 6.62 14.22 -2.97
N GLY A 123 5.29 14.25 -3.00
CA GLY A 123 4.51 13.64 -4.09
C GLY A 123 4.58 12.11 -4.11
N GLN A 124 4.79 11.47 -2.96
CA GLN A 124 5.07 10.03 -2.87
C GLN A 124 3.81 9.15 -2.90
N GLY A 125 2.63 9.75 -2.93
CA GLY A 125 1.35 9.06 -3.10
C GLY A 125 0.21 9.78 -2.41
N LEU A 126 -0.96 9.79 -3.05
CA LEU A 126 -2.16 10.40 -2.49
C LEU A 126 -2.81 9.39 -1.54
N ARG A 127 -2.92 9.71 -0.25
CA ARG A 127 -3.49 8.83 0.77
C ARG A 127 -4.84 9.36 1.22
N VAL A 128 -5.81 8.45 1.36
CA VAL A 128 -7.12 8.75 1.92
C VAL A 128 -7.40 7.74 3.03
N CYS A 129 -7.44 8.23 4.27
CA CYS A 129 -7.81 7.46 5.45
C CYS A 129 -9.32 7.51 5.65
N LEU A 130 -9.89 6.36 5.97
CA LEU A 130 -11.32 6.12 6.13
C LEU A 130 -11.59 5.64 7.57
N SER A 131 -12.83 5.78 8.02
CA SER A 131 -13.29 5.25 9.31
C SER A 131 -13.09 3.73 9.38
N GLY A 132 -12.80 3.20 10.58
CA GLY A 132 -12.58 1.76 10.79
C GLY A 132 -11.21 1.29 10.29
N GLU A 133 -10.17 2.08 10.57
CA GLU A 133 -8.76 1.77 10.25
C GLU A 133 -8.53 1.29 8.80
N ALA A 134 -9.27 1.91 7.88
CA ALA A 134 -9.17 1.65 6.46
C ALA A 134 -8.48 2.81 5.74
N ARG A 135 -7.84 2.52 4.62
CA ARG A 135 -7.29 3.54 3.73
C ARG A 135 -7.17 3.02 2.31
N PHE A 136 -7.11 3.96 1.37
CA PHE A 136 -6.53 3.68 0.08
C PHE A 136 -5.41 4.66 -0.23
N VAL A 137 -4.47 4.23 -1.07
CA VAL A 137 -3.39 5.07 -1.59
C VAL A 137 -3.38 4.98 -3.10
N LEU A 138 -3.20 6.10 -3.78
CA LEU A 138 -3.04 6.15 -5.23
C LEU A 138 -1.64 6.65 -5.58
N ARG A 139 -0.92 5.88 -6.39
CA ARG A 139 0.42 6.25 -6.88
C ARG A 139 0.49 6.09 -8.38
N LEU A 140 1.26 6.97 -9.01
CA LEU A 140 1.63 6.83 -10.40
C LEU A 140 3.05 6.29 -10.49
N SER A 141 3.27 5.33 -11.38
CA SER A 141 4.58 4.70 -11.61
C SER A 141 4.81 4.48 -13.09
N GLY A 142 6.09 4.38 -13.50
CA GLY A 142 6.46 4.03 -14.88
C GLY A 142 6.06 5.09 -15.92
N THR A 143 6.53 6.33 -15.80
CA THR A 143 6.21 7.41 -16.76
C THR A 143 7.09 7.36 -18.03
N GLY A 144 7.21 6.18 -18.63
CA GLY A 144 8.09 5.91 -19.79
C GLY A 144 7.34 5.76 -21.11
N THR A 145 8.01 5.22 -22.13
CA THR A 145 7.44 5.01 -23.48
C THR A 145 6.29 4.01 -23.54
N GLU A 146 6.13 3.17 -22.53
CA GLU A 146 5.10 2.12 -22.46
C GLU A 146 3.78 2.59 -21.80
N GLY A 147 3.68 3.89 -21.47
CA GLY A 147 2.54 4.46 -20.77
C GLY A 147 2.66 4.35 -19.25
N ALA A 148 1.78 5.03 -18.53
CA ALA A 148 1.84 5.12 -17.08
C ALA A 148 1.08 3.96 -16.41
N THR A 149 1.58 3.51 -15.26
CA THR A 149 0.88 2.54 -14.41
C THR A 149 0.33 3.24 -13.17
N LEU A 150 -1.00 3.26 -13.05
CA LEU A 150 -1.70 3.75 -11.88
C LEU A 150 -1.89 2.60 -10.89
N ARG A 151 -1.36 2.75 -9.68
CA ARG A 151 -1.43 1.75 -8.61
C ARG A 151 -2.36 2.23 -7.51
N LEU A 152 -3.43 1.46 -7.27
CA LEU A 152 -4.37 1.66 -6.18
C LEU A 152 -4.10 0.62 -5.10
N TYR A 153 -3.71 1.08 -3.92
CA TYR A 153 -3.48 0.26 -2.74
C TYR A 153 -4.70 0.36 -1.84
N LEU A 154 -5.19 -0.78 -1.36
CA LEU A 154 -6.38 -0.88 -0.52
C LEU A 154 -6.00 -1.57 0.79
N GLU A 155 -6.41 -0.98 1.91
CA GLU A 155 -6.07 -1.53 3.23
C GLU A 155 -7.22 -1.35 4.22
N ARG A 156 -7.40 -2.35 5.09
CA ARG A 156 -8.24 -2.26 6.29
C ARG A 156 -7.62 -3.10 7.40
N HIS A 157 -7.48 -2.51 8.58
CA HIS A 157 -7.17 -3.26 9.79
C HIS A 157 -8.44 -3.58 10.57
N ASP A 158 -8.60 -4.83 10.98
CA ASP A 158 -9.65 -5.25 11.91
C ASP A 158 -9.24 -6.52 12.68
N THR A 159 -10.11 -6.97 13.60
CA THR A 159 -9.90 -8.19 14.38
C THR A 159 -10.59 -9.41 13.77
N SER A 160 -11.06 -9.33 12.52
CA SER A 160 -11.73 -10.46 11.87
C SER A 160 -10.71 -11.52 11.46
N ALA A 161 -11.11 -12.78 11.59
CA ALA A 161 -10.28 -13.93 11.21
C ALA A 161 -10.89 -14.61 9.99
N GLY A 162 -10.02 -15.00 9.05
CA GLY A 162 -10.44 -15.69 7.82
C GLY A 162 -11.31 -14.83 6.89
N GLY A 163 -11.66 -15.37 5.73
CA GLY A 163 -12.44 -14.69 4.71
C GLY A 163 -11.64 -14.22 3.50
N ASP A 164 -12.36 -13.79 2.47
CA ASP A 164 -11.83 -13.33 1.20
C ASP A 164 -11.39 -11.86 1.27
N VAL A 165 -10.19 -11.59 0.75
CA VAL A 165 -9.55 -10.26 0.79
C VAL A 165 -10.38 -9.23 0.02
N GLN A 166 -10.89 -9.59 -1.16
CA GLN A 166 -11.63 -8.65 -2.01
C GLN A 166 -12.99 -8.29 -1.40
N THR A 167 -13.62 -9.25 -0.73
CA THR A 167 -14.84 -9.04 0.05
C THR A 167 -14.59 -8.09 1.22
N ALA A 168 -13.54 -8.32 2.01
CA ALA A 168 -13.17 -7.46 3.15
C ALA A 168 -12.86 -6.02 2.74
N LEU A 169 -12.27 -5.83 1.55
CA LEU A 169 -11.88 -4.53 1.00
C LEU A 169 -12.91 -3.89 0.07
N SER A 170 -14.05 -4.54 -0.18
CA SER A 170 -15.07 -4.09 -1.14
C SER A 170 -15.53 -2.63 -0.92
N SER A 171 -15.86 -2.28 0.33
CA SER A 171 -16.22 -0.89 0.70
C SER A 171 -15.07 0.11 0.53
N VAL A 172 -13.80 -0.31 0.72
CA VAL A 172 -12.62 0.53 0.51
C VAL A 172 -12.39 0.76 -0.99
N ALA A 173 -12.54 -0.30 -1.80
CA ALA A 173 -12.46 -0.22 -3.26
C ALA A 173 -13.57 0.66 -3.84
N ALA A 174 -14.80 0.53 -3.34
CA ALA A 174 -15.93 1.37 -3.74
C ALA A 174 -15.68 2.85 -3.38
N ALA A 175 -15.19 3.13 -2.17
CA ALA A 175 -14.82 4.48 -1.77
C ALA A 175 -13.70 5.07 -2.65
N ALA A 176 -12.69 4.26 -3.00
CA ALA A 176 -11.63 4.68 -3.91
C ALA A 176 -12.18 5.04 -5.30
N GLU A 177 -13.10 4.24 -5.85
CA GLU A 177 -13.73 4.52 -7.14
C GLU A 177 -14.63 5.77 -7.07
N GLU A 178 -15.47 5.92 -6.05
CA GLU A 178 -16.35 7.08 -5.89
C GLU A 178 -15.56 8.39 -5.76
N ILE A 179 -14.45 8.38 -5.01
CA ILE A 179 -13.64 9.58 -4.80
C ILE A 179 -12.71 9.86 -6.00
N ALA A 180 -11.96 8.86 -6.47
CA ALA A 180 -10.94 9.08 -7.50
C ALA A 180 -11.50 9.00 -8.93
N GLY A 181 -12.64 8.34 -9.14
CA GLY A 181 -13.28 8.19 -10.44
C GLY A 181 -12.44 7.46 -11.47
N ILE A 182 -11.69 6.43 -11.06
CA ILE A 182 -10.70 5.74 -11.91
C ILE A 182 -11.38 5.19 -13.15
N ARG A 183 -12.49 4.45 -13.03
CA ARG A 183 -13.21 3.90 -14.19
C ARG A 183 -13.72 5.00 -15.12
N ARG A 184 -14.31 6.06 -14.55
CA ARG A 184 -14.87 7.17 -15.33
C ARG A 184 -13.79 7.91 -16.15
N ILE A 185 -12.60 8.10 -15.58
CA ILE A 185 -11.52 8.86 -16.22
C ILE A 185 -10.72 7.98 -17.17
N THR A 186 -10.38 6.75 -16.75
CA THR A 186 -9.54 5.84 -17.54
C THR A 186 -10.29 5.04 -18.60
N GLY A 187 -11.61 4.90 -18.45
CA GLY A 187 -12.42 3.97 -19.23
C GLY A 187 -12.18 2.49 -18.90
N ARG A 188 -11.28 2.16 -17.95
CA ARG A 188 -10.96 0.78 -17.58
C ARG A 188 -12.03 0.23 -16.63
N PRO A 189 -12.70 -0.89 -16.95
CA PRO A 189 -13.75 -1.45 -16.09
C PRO A 189 -13.20 -2.13 -14.83
N ALA A 190 -11.95 -2.60 -14.87
CA ALA A 190 -11.25 -3.35 -13.83
C ALA A 190 -9.73 -3.12 -13.96
N PRO A 191 -8.93 -3.38 -12.90
CA PRO A 191 -7.46 -3.37 -13.01
C PRO A 191 -6.95 -4.50 -13.90
N ASP A 192 -5.77 -4.31 -14.48
CA ASP A 192 -5.08 -5.32 -15.28
C ASP A 192 -4.44 -6.39 -14.37
N VAL A 193 -3.95 -5.99 -13.19
CA VAL A 193 -3.37 -6.89 -12.18
C VAL A 193 -3.94 -6.63 -10.79
N VAL A 194 -4.22 -7.70 -10.04
CA VAL A 194 -4.59 -7.66 -8.62
C VAL A 194 -3.57 -8.49 -7.84
N THR A 195 -2.93 -7.87 -6.84
CA THR A 195 -1.97 -8.51 -5.91
C THR A 195 -2.56 -8.60 -4.51
#